data_AF-A0AAJ6VQ01-F1
#
_entry.id   AF-A0AAJ6VQ01-F1
#
_cell.length_a   1.000
_cell.length_b   1.000
_cell.length_c   1.000
_cell.angle_alpha   90.00
_cell.angle_beta   90.00
_cell.angle_gamma   90.00
#
_symmetry.space_group_name_H-M   'P 1'
#
loop_
_entity.id
_entity.type
_entity.pdbx_description
1 polymer ?
#
loop_
_entity_poly.entity_id
_entity_poly.type
_entity_poly.pdbx_seq_one_letter_code
_entity_poly.pdbx_strand_id
1 'polypeptide(L)'
;MPKPIIGVGHSIGVGQLLGLSLIHPRLFTSLVLIEPVISKDFKSGKGPSFAKSALIKKDTWKSRSEADAYFRKALKVWDSRCLDLWFKYGLRDLDFQADSAGTGNPESAVGLATTKDQEIAQSLRPNFVDLQPLNMDGNKQPDYLRDPTFYVDVTGQSKTLPFYRYEPILLWRLLKYVRPSVLWIYGGKSIMATPDQRAEKLQRTGTGVGGSGGYKNGRVKEIVIPEGGHFVPFEDVAGVAEPASEWIKHEIARWKEEEDRIQKGWLELTAKERSSIPNEWLAQMDKYFMKGKAGKTKVRAKL
;
A
#
# COMPACT_ATOMS: atom_id res chain seq x y z
N MET A 1 1.29 -20.66 8.66
CA MET A 1 2.46 -19.79 8.38
C MET A 1 3.18 -19.52 9.69
N PRO A 2 4.49 -19.76 9.78
CA PRO A 2 5.28 -19.45 10.98
C PRO A 2 5.24 -17.94 11.24
N LYS A 3 5.14 -17.55 12.52
CA LYS A 3 5.13 -16.16 12.99
C LYS A 3 6.45 -15.85 13.73
N PRO A 4 6.87 -14.57 13.80
CA PRO A 4 6.18 -13.37 13.31
C PRO A 4 6.33 -13.16 11.80
N ILE A 5 5.34 -12.52 11.17
CA ILE A 5 5.39 -12.13 9.74
C ILE A 5 5.56 -10.62 9.66
N ILE A 6 6.61 -10.16 8.98
CA ILE A 6 6.91 -8.75 8.75
C ILE A 6 6.72 -8.43 7.28
N GLY A 7 5.92 -7.40 6.98
CA GLY A 7 5.79 -6.88 5.62
C GLY A 7 6.78 -5.75 5.38
N VAL A 8 7.48 -5.77 4.25
CA VAL A 8 8.33 -4.66 3.79
C VAL A 8 7.86 -4.23 2.41
N GLY A 9 7.50 -2.96 2.25
CA GLY A 9 6.93 -2.47 1.00
C GLY A 9 7.45 -1.08 0.65
N HIS A 10 7.76 -0.88 -0.63
CA HIS A 10 8.14 0.40 -1.20
C HIS A 10 7.06 0.89 -2.16
N SER A 11 6.83 2.21 -2.20
CA SER A 11 5.95 2.87 -3.18
C SER A 11 4.56 2.21 -3.25
N ILE A 12 4.18 1.61 -4.38
CA ILE A 12 2.91 0.90 -4.56
C ILE A 12 2.74 -0.29 -3.60
N GLY A 13 3.85 -0.95 -3.23
CA GLY A 13 3.87 -2.10 -2.33
C GLY A 13 3.40 -1.74 -0.93
N VAL A 14 3.56 -0.48 -0.52
CA VAL A 14 2.96 0.02 0.73
C VAL A 14 1.44 -0.15 0.70
N GLY A 15 0.81 0.28 -0.39
CA GLY A 15 -0.65 0.23 -0.50
C GLY A 15 -1.17 -1.21 -0.45
N GLN A 16 -0.47 -2.13 -1.11
CA GLN A 16 -0.78 -3.55 -1.10
C GLN A 16 -0.68 -4.16 0.31
N LEU A 17 0.40 -3.88 1.04
CA LEU A 17 0.59 -4.38 2.41
C LEU A 17 -0.42 -3.81 3.39
N LEU A 18 -0.73 -2.51 3.29
CA LEU A 18 -1.77 -1.90 4.12
C LEU A 18 -3.14 -2.49 3.82
N GLY A 19 -3.51 -2.62 2.54
CA GLY A 19 -4.75 -3.26 2.12
C GLY A 19 -4.87 -4.68 2.69
N LEU A 20 -3.82 -5.48 2.54
CA LEU A 20 -3.77 -6.84 3.09
C LEU A 20 -3.87 -6.85 4.62
N SER A 21 -3.23 -5.89 5.32
CA SER A 21 -3.35 -5.76 6.78
C SER A 21 -4.76 -5.39 7.24
N LEU A 22 -5.54 -4.70 6.40
CA LEU A 22 -6.93 -4.35 6.71
C LEU A 22 -7.86 -5.55 6.46
N ILE A 23 -7.58 -6.37 5.44
CA ILE A 23 -8.32 -7.61 5.16
C ILE A 23 -8.03 -8.69 6.23
N HIS A 24 -6.76 -8.81 6.64
CA HIS A 24 -6.32 -9.77 7.65
C HIS A 24 -5.54 -9.09 8.79
N PRO A 25 -6.22 -8.45 9.75
CA PRO A 25 -5.59 -7.64 10.81
C PRO A 25 -4.56 -8.35 11.69
N ARG A 26 -4.58 -9.69 11.75
CA ARG A 26 -3.65 -10.51 12.56
C ARG A 26 -2.59 -11.24 11.73
N LEU A 27 -2.52 -10.96 10.41
CA LEU A 27 -1.54 -11.59 9.53
C LEU A 27 -0.13 -11.09 9.84
N PHE A 28 0.07 -9.77 9.71
CA PHE A 28 1.36 -9.13 9.98
C PHE A 28 1.49 -8.80 11.46
N THR A 29 2.69 -9.03 12.00
CA THR A 29 3.10 -8.51 13.31
C THR A 29 3.44 -7.03 13.19
N SER A 30 4.19 -6.67 12.13
CA SER A 30 4.65 -5.31 11.87
C SER A 30 4.90 -5.08 10.37
N LEU A 31 4.93 -3.80 9.97
CA LEU A 31 5.17 -3.35 8.61
C LEU A 31 6.31 -2.32 8.59
N VAL A 32 7.18 -2.42 7.58
CA VAL A 32 8.16 -1.39 7.19
C VAL A 32 7.73 -0.82 5.84
N LEU A 33 7.32 0.43 5.84
CA LEU A 33 6.65 1.08 4.72
C LEU A 33 7.49 2.26 4.23
N ILE A 34 8.06 2.11 3.04
CA ILE A 34 9.07 3.02 2.51
C ILE A 34 8.45 3.84 1.37
N GLU A 35 8.54 5.16 1.47
CA GLU A 35 8.13 6.09 0.42
C GLU A 35 6.67 5.85 -0.07
N PRO A 36 5.68 5.92 0.83
CA PRO A 36 4.31 5.50 0.55
C PRO A 36 3.57 6.41 -0.44
N VAL A 37 2.95 5.82 -1.46
CA VAL A 37 2.08 6.53 -2.42
C VAL A 37 0.64 6.56 -1.90
N ILE A 38 0.43 7.31 -0.81
CA ILE A 38 -0.87 7.43 -0.12
C ILE A 38 -1.20 8.89 0.09
N SER A 39 -2.38 9.32 -0.33
CA SER A 39 -2.80 10.72 -0.36
C SER A 39 -4.24 10.86 0.09
N LYS A 40 -4.57 11.98 0.73
CA LYS A 40 -5.93 12.25 1.25
C LYS A 40 -6.95 12.51 0.14
N ASP A 41 -6.47 12.98 -1.01
CA ASP A 41 -7.25 13.30 -2.20
C ASP A 41 -6.38 13.20 -3.46
N PHE A 42 -6.98 13.32 -4.63
CA PHE A 42 -6.27 13.25 -5.91
C PHE A 42 -5.31 14.43 -6.14
N LYS A 43 -5.67 15.64 -5.68
CA LYS A 43 -4.87 16.87 -5.88
C LYS A 43 -3.53 16.81 -5.15
N SER A 44 -3.53 16.19 -3.97
CA SER A 44 -2.35 15.97 -3.15
C SER A 44 -1.52 14.77 -3.61
N GLY A 45 -2.05 13.93 -4.51
CA GLY A 45 -1.34 12.81 -5.13
C GLY A 45 -0.48 13.22 -6.33
N LYS A 46 0.36 12.28 -6.79
CA LYS A 46 1.30 12.47 -7.91
C LYS A 46 1.03 11.59 -9.14
N GLY A 47 -0.10 10.87 -9.15
CA GLY A 47 -0.46 9.91 -10.21
C GLY A 47 -0.36 10.46 -11.64
N PRO A 48 -0.97 11.63 -11.96
CA PRO A 48 -0.86 12.23 -13.29
C PRO A 48 0.58 12.56 -13.71
N SER A 49 1.39 13.06 -12.79
CA SER A 49 2.79 13.36 -13.06
C SER A 49 3.57 12.08 -13.39
N PHE A 50 3.33 10.99 -12.66
CA PHE A 50 3.95 9.69 -12.94
C PHE A 50 3.51 9.09 -14.26
N ALA A 51 2.21 9.08 -14.54
CA ALA A 51 1.69 8.57 -15.81
C ALA A 51 2.28 9.35 -17.00
N LYS A 52 2.35 10.69 -16.90
CA LYS A 52 2.96 11.52 -17.95
C LYS A 52 4.45 11.20 -18.12
N SER A 53 5.21 11.08 -17.03
CA SER A 53 6.63 10.72 -17.10
C SER A 53 6.85 9.34 -17.71
N ALA A 54 6.00 8.37 -17.38
CA ALA A 54 6.06 7.01 -17.93
C ALA A 54 5.71 6.95 -19.43
N LEU A 55 4.81 7.83 -19.90
CA LEU A 55 4.44 7.90 -21.32
C LEU A 55 5.59 8.41 -22.22
N ILE A 56 6.37 9.37 -21.73
CA ILE A 56 7.41 10.05 -22.54
C ILE A 56 8.80 9.45 -22.39
N LYS A 57 8.99 8.49 -21.48
CA LYS A 57 10.30 7.89 -21.25
C LYS A 57 10.70 6.99 -22.41
N LYS A 58 12.01 6.94 -22.68
CA LYS A 58 12.61 5.93 -23.55
C LYS A 58 12.42 4.55 -22.92
N ASP A 59 11.94 3.59 -23.70
CA ASP A 59 11.61 2.23 -23.26
C ASP A 59 12.36 1.13 -24.04
N THR A 60 13.13 1.50 -25.06
CA THR A 60 13.90 0.59 -25.93
C THR A 60 15.28 1.17 -26.29
N TRP A 61 16.26 0.29 -26.49
CA TRP A 61 17.65 0.60 -26.86
C TRP A 61 18.15 -0.40 -27.91
N LYS A 62 19.11 0.01 -28.75
CA LYS A 62 19.64 -0.85 -29.82
C LYS A 62 20.47 -2.01 -29.29
N SER A 63 21.01 -1.89 -28.08
CA SER A 63 21.71 -2.97 -27.38
C SER A 63 21.71 -2.81 -25.88
N ARG A 64 22.11 -3.88 -25.18
CA ARG A 64 22.34 -3.87 -23.72
C ARG A 64 23.40 -2.84 -23.32
N SER A 65 24.45 -2.66 -24.11
CA SER A 65 25.50 -1.67 -23.85
C SER A 65 24.97 -0.23 -23.92
N GLU A 66 24.11 0.08 -24.90
CA GLU A 66 23.46 1.39 -24.99
C GLU A 66 22.51 1.64 -23.80
N ALA A 67 21.73 0.63 -23.40
CA ALA A 67 20.87 0.72 -22.22
C ALA A 67 21.71 0.93 -20.94
N ASP A 68 22.82 0.22 -20.80
CA ASP A 68 23.74 0.35 -19.68
C ASP A 68 24.26 1.80 -19.54
N ALA A 69 24.80 2.36 -20.63
CA ALA A 69 25.27 3.74 -20.64
C ALA A 69 24.16 4.75 -20.29
N TYR A 70 22.93 4.53 -20.77
CA TYR A 70 21.79 5.38 -20.47
C TYR A 70 21.44 5.36 -18.97
N PHE A 71 21.26 4.18 -18.37
CA PHE A 71 20.82 4.08 -16.98
C PHE A 71 21.92 4.35 -15.97
N ARG A 72 23.19 4.09 -16.28
CA ARG A 72 24.30 4.56 -15.42
C ARG A 72 24.32 6.07 -15.28
N LYS A 73 23.88 6.80 -16.31
CA LYS A 73 23.69 8.25 -16.23
C LYS A 73 22.39 8.63 -15.52
N ALA A 74 21.27 7.97 -15.85
CA ALA A 74 19.94 8.33 -15.34
C ALA A 74 19.73 7.95 -13.87
N LEU A 75 20.30 6.82 -13.43
CA LEU A 75 20.20 6.26 -12.09
C LEU A 75 21.53 6.34 -11.33
N LYS A 76 22.37 7.31 -11.67
CA LYS A 76 23.72 7.49 -11.08
C LYS A 76 23.76 7.63 -9.55
N VAL A 77 22.61 7.94 -8.93
CA VAL A 77 22.46 8.12 -7.48
C VAL A 77 22.17 6.79 -6.78
N TRP A 78 21.82 5.74 -7.52
CA TRP A 78 21.57 4.41 -6.94
C TRP A 78 22.88 3.74 -6.52
N ASP A 79 22.81 2.94 -5.46
CA ASP A 79 23.86 1.99 -5.06
C ASP A 79 24.20 1.10 -6.26
N SER A 80 25.49 0.93 -6.52
CA SER A 80 25.97 0.20 -7.70
C SER A 80 25.44 -1.24 -7.74
N ARG A 81 25.27 -1.89 -6.58
CA ARG A 81 24.74 -3.26 -6.50
C ARG A 81 23.27 -3.31 -6.89
N CYS A 82 22.49 -2.30 -6.50
CA CYS A 82 21.08 -2.17 -6.93
C CYS A 82 21.00 -1.94 -8.44
N LEU A 83 21.88 -1.10 -8.98
CA LEU A 83 21.94 -0.82 -10.41
C LEU A 83 22.37 -2.06 -11.23
N ASP A 84 23.34 -2.84 -10.74
CA ASP A 84 23.77 -4.08 -11.40
C ASP A 84 22.63 -5.13 -11.45
N LEU A 85 21.87 -5.25 -10.35
CA LEU A 85 20.65 -6.08 -10.33
C LEU A 85 19.57 -5.53 -11.26
N TRP A 86 19.40 -4.21 -11.31
CA TRP A 86 18.47 -3.56 -12.22
C TRP A 86 18.84 -3.86 -13.68
N PHE A 87 20.13 -3.86 -14.06
CA PHE A 87 20.55 -4.26 -15.40
C PHE A 87 20.29 -5.72 -15.72
N LYS A 88 20.48 -6.60 -14.72
CA LYS A 88 20.26 -8.03 -14.88
C LYS A 88 18.79 -8.38 -15.11
N TYR A 89 17.86 -7.70 -14.43
CA TYR A 89 16.46 -8.10 -14.38
C TYR A 89 15.47 -7.07 -14.96
N GLY A 90 15.87 -5.81 -15.06
CA GLY A 90 15.03 -4.69 -15.53
C GLY A 90 14.93 -4.57 -17.04
N LEU A 91 15.73 -5.33 -17.80
CA LEU A 91 15.75 -5.35 -19.25
C LEU A 91 15.42 -6.74 -19.79
N ARG A 92 14.65 -6.78 -20.88
CA ARG A 92 14.36 -7.98 -21.66
C ARG A 92 14.88 -7.83 -23.07
N ASP A 93 15.32 -8.93 -23.66
CA ASP A 93 15.67 -8.95 -25.09
C ASP A 93 14.39 -8.74 -25.92
N LEU A 94 14.53 -7.98 -27.01
CA LEU A 94 13.48 -7.79 -28.00
C LEU A 94 13.78 -8.71 -29.16
N ASP A 95 12.92 -9.69 -29.37
CA ASP A 95 12.93 -10.49 -30.59
C ASP A 95 12.45 -9.60 -31.74
N PHE A 96 13.37 -8.91 -32.40
CA PHE A 96 13.09 -8.44 -33.75
C PHE A 96 12.97 -9.68 -34.61
N GLN A 97 11.74 -10.14 -34.87
CA GLN A 97 11.51 -11.10 -35.94
C GLN A 97 12.21 -10.57 -37.20
N ALA A 98 13.15 -11.37 -37.70
CA ALA A 98 13.76 -11.32 -39.01
C ALA A 98 13.15 -10.29 -39.97
N ASP A 99 13.67 -9.06 -39.96
CA ASP A 99 13.67 -8.28 -41.19
C ASP A 99 14.43 -9.12 -42.22
N SER A 100 13.77 -9.38 -43.34
CA SER A 100 14.08 -10.41 -44.34
C SER A 100 15.33 -10.11 -45.19
N ALA A 101 16.33 -9.49 -44.61
CA ALA A 101 17.63 -9.22 -45.21
C ALA A 101 18.69 -9.44 -44.14
N GLY A 102 19.23 -10.65 -44.09
CA GLY A 102 20.19 -11.11 -43.09
C GLY A 102 21.54 -10.37 -43.15
N THR A 103 21.59 -9.14 -42.64
CA THR A 103 22.82 -8.36 -42.49
C THR A 103 22.85 -7.54 -41.20
N GLY A 104 23.50 -8.09 -40.16
CA GLY A 104 24.10 -7.40 -38.99
C GLY A 104 23.11 -6.93 -37.91
N ASN A 105 23.23 -7.26 -36.62
CA ASN A 105 24.38 -7.40 -35.71
C ASN A 105 23.90 -8.27 -34.50
N PRO A 106 24.74 -9.07 -33.80
CA PRO A 106 24.26 -9.97 -32.72
C PRO A 106 23.94 -9.29 -31.38
N GLU A 107 24.04 -7.97 -31.27
CA GLU A 107 23.50 -7.28 -30.09
C GLU A 107 21.97 -7.20 -30.24
N SER A 108 21.26 -8.08 -29.54
CA SER A 108 19.81 -8.01 -29.43
C SER A 108 19.42 -6.65 -28.84
N ALA A 109 18.56 -5.93 -29.55
CA ALA A 109 17.89 -4.76 -29.00
C ALA A 109 17.17 -5.15 -27.70
N VAL A 110 17.07 -4.20 -26.78
CA VAL A 110 16.47 -4.45 -25.46
C VAL A 110 15.41 -3.43 -25.13
N GLY A 111 14.45 -3.85 -24.33
CA GLY A 111 13.43 -2.97 -23.77
C GLY A 111 13.27 -3.20 -22.28
N LEU A 112 12.49 -2.33 -21.64
CA LEU A 112 12.14 -2.51 -20.24
C LEU A 112 11.37 -3.82 -20.02
N ALA A 113 11.76 -4.58 -18.99
CA ALA A 113 11.06 -5.79 -18.58
C ALA A 113 9.64 -5.48 -18.08
N THR A 114 9.49 -4.37 -17.35
CA THR A 114 8.19 -3.74 -17.09
C THR A 114 7.94 -2.68 -18.14
N THR A 115 6.94 -2.90 -19.01
CA THR A 115 6.68 -1.97 -20.10
C THR A 115 6.13 -0.64 -19.57
N LYS A 116 6.23 0.43 -20.35
CA LYS A 116 5.61 1.71 -19.99
C LYS A 116 4.10 1.58 -19.77
N ASP A 117 3.43 0.72 -20.55
CA ASP A 117 1.99 0.50 -20.43
C ASP A 117 1.62 -0.09 -19.08
N GLN A 118 2.42 -1.07 -18.60
CA GLN A 118 2.24 -1.66 -17.27
C GLN A 118 2.47 -0.63 -16.16
N GLU A 119 3.50 0.22 -16.28
CA GLU A 119 3.79 1.27 -15.30
C GLU A 119 2.70 2.35 -15.24
N ILE A 120 2.16 2.74 -16.40
CA ILE A 120 1.05 3.70 -16.50
C ILE A 120 -0.21 3.11 -15.85
N ALA A 121 -0.53 1.84 -16.15
CA ALA A 121 -1.69 1.16 -15.58
C ALA A 121 -1.62 1.03 -14.03
N GLN A 122 -0.41 1.04 -13.46
CA GLN A 122 -0.23 1.10 -12.00
C GLN A 122 -0.48 2.51 -11.44
N SER A 123 -0.18 3.56 -12.21
CA SER A 123 -0.24 4.96 -11.76
C SER A 123 -1.65 5.56 -11.83
N LEU A 124 -2.37 5.32 -12.92
CA LEU A 124 -3.70 5.88 -13.19
C LEU A 124 -4.56 4.92 -14.02
N ARG A 125 -5.88 5.02 -13.87
CA ARG A 125 -6.86 4.34 -14.72
C ARG A 125 -7.67 5.37 -15.52
N PRO A 126 -7.99 5.08 -16.80
CA PRO A 126 -8.80 5.98 -17.61
C PRO A 126 -10.28 5.88 -17.25
N ASN A 127 -10.97 7.02 -17.21
CA ASN A 127 -12.42 7.15 -17.22
C ASN A 127 -12.82 8.15 -18.33
N PHE A 128 -12.50 7.82 -19.58
CA PHE A 128 -12.77 8.68 -20.75
C PHE A 128 -14.25 8.83 -21.07
N VAL A 129 -15.07 7.89 -20.61
CA VAL A 129 -16.53 7.87 -20.85
C VAL A 129 -17.32 8.53 -19.71
N ASP A 130 -16.62 9.12 -18.73
CA ASP A 130 -17.19 9.86 -17.61
C ASP A 130 -18.26 9.07 -16.84
N LEU A 131 -17.93 7.86 -16.37
CA LEU A 131 -18.87 7.03 -15.62
C LEU A 131 -19.34 7.73 -14.32
N GLN A 132 -20.65 7.84 -14.17
CA GLN A 132 -21.32 8.50 -13.02
C GLN A 132 -22.03 7.48 -12.09
N PRO A 133 -22.12 7.76 -10.78
CA PRO A 133 -22.91 6.95 -9.84
C PRO A 133 -24.37 6.73 -10.29
N LEU A 134 -24.91 5.54 -10.00
CA LEU A 134 -26.28 5.15 -10.34
C LEU A 134 -27.37 5.97 -9.63
N ASN A 135 -27.07 6.52 -8.45
CA ASN A 135 -28.02 7.26 -7.62
C ASN A 135 -28.13 8.75 -7.94
N MET A 136 -27.48 9.21 -9.02
CA MET A 136 -27.67 10.56 -9.54
C MET A 136 -28.88 10.53 -10.48
N ASP A 137 -29.97 11.20 -10.10
CA ASP A 137 -31.17 11.32 -10.93
C ASP A 137 -30.80 11.81 -12.34
N GLY A 138 -31.27 11.11 -13.38
CA GLY A 138 -31.04 11.49 -14.79
C GLY A 138 -29.86 10.79 -15.47
N ASN A 139 -29.34 9.71 -14.91
CA ASN A 139 -28.22 8.98 -15.50
C ASN A 139 -28.63 8.20 -16.77
N LYS A 140 -28.22 8.69 -17.95
CA LYS A 140 -28.59 8.14 -19.28
C LYS A 140 -27.55 7.19 -19.90
N GLN A 141 -26.52 6.78 -19.16
CA GLN A 141 -25.45 5.94 -19.73
C GLN A 141 -25.94 4.50 -19.98
N PRO A 142 -25.60 3.88 -21.13
CA PRO A 142 -25.91 2.48 -21.40
C PRO A 142 -25.32 1.52 -20.36
N ASP A 143 -26.06 0.45 -20.04
CA ASP A 143 -25.66 -0.54 -19.03
C ASP A 143 -24.33 -1.24 -19.33
N TYR A 144 -23.99 -1.46 -20.61
CA TYR A 144 -22.73 -2.12 -20.99
C TYR A 144 -21.48 -1.29 -20.64
N LEU A 145 -21.59 0.05 -20.57
CA LEU A 145 -20.49 0.91 -20.10
C LEU A 145 -20.26 0.79 -18.59
N ARG A 146 -21.12 0.06 -17.88
CA ARG A 146 -21.05 -0.18 -16.44
C ARG A 146 -20.73 -1.61 -16.08
N ASP A 147 -20.35 -2.43 -17.05
CA ASP A 147 -19.98 -3.80 -16.77
C ASP A 147 -18.82 -3.81 -15.76
N PRO A 148 -19.06 -4.31 -14.53
CA PRO A 148 -18.06 -4.30 -13.48
C PRO A 148 -16.85 -5.17 -13.85
N THR A 149 -16.95 -6.03 -14.87
CA THR A 149 -15.82 -6.78 -15.44
C THR A 149 -14.76 -5.84 -16.01
N PHE A 150 -15.17 -4.73 -16.63
CA PHE A 150 -14.28 -3.78 -17.30
C PHE A 150 -14.03 -2.49 -16.48
N TYR A 151 -14.91 -2.17 -15.53
CA TYR A 151 -14.85 -0.94 -14.72
C TYR A 151 -14.98 -1.20 -13.20
N VAL A 152 -14.22 -2.18 -12.70
CA VAL A 152 -14.29 -2.74 -11.33
C VAL A 152 -14.27 -1.74 -10.16
N ASP A 153 -13.64 -0.57 -10.32
CA ASP A 153 -13.29 0.32 -9.20
C ASP A 153 -13.58 1.80 -9.45
N VAL A 154 -14.44 2.11 -10.42
CA VAL A 154 -14.93 3.47 -10.59
C VAL A 154 -15.93 3.78 -9.49
N THR A 155 -15.47 4.49 -8.45
CA THR A 155 -16.27 4.79 -7.26
C THR A 155 -17.13 6.05 -7.37
N GLY A 156 -17.05 6.75 -8.51
CA GLY A 156 -17.82 7.96 -8.80
C GLY A 156 -17.40 9.20 -7.97
N GLN A 157 -17.77 10.38 -8.46
CA GLN A 157 -17.23 11.68 -8.04
C GLN A 157 -15.70 11.73 -8.04
N SER A 158 -15.12 11.83 -9.23
CA SER A 158 -13.82 12.49 -9.34
C SER A 158 -13.98 13.81 -10.04
N LYS A 159 -13.59 14.91 -9.40
CA LYS A 159 -13.38 16.22 -10.07
C LYS A 159 -12.20 16.17 -11.08
N THR A 160 -11.74 14.99 -11.47
CA THR A 160 -10.43 14.74 -12.09
C THR A 160 -10.56 13.94 -13.37
N LEU A 161 -11.70 14.06 -14.05
CA LEU A 161 -11.81 13.57 -15.42
C LEU A 161 -10.61 14.07 -16.26
N PRO A 162 -10.03 13.20 -17.09
CA PRO A 162 -10.52 11.87 -17.44
C PRO A 162 -9.83 10.68 -16.72
N PHE A 163 -9.17 10.87 -15.56
CA PHE A 163 -8.40 9.81 -14.90
C PHE A 163 -8.79 9.62 -13.43
N TYR A 164 -8.63 8.40 -12.92
CA TYR A 164 -8.89 8.07 -11.52
C TYR A 164 -7.91 7.02 -10.96
N ARG A 165 -7.77 7.03 -9.62
CA ARG A 165 -7.11 5.98 -8.83
C ARG A 165 -7.50 6.17 -7.35
N TYR A 166 -8.46 5.40 -6.87
CA TYR A 166 -9.10 5.70 -5.58
C TYR A 166 -8.51 4.92 -4.40
N GLU A 167 -7.80 3.82 -4.68
CA GLU A 167 -7.23 2.95 -3.63
C GLU A 167 -6.31 3.70 -2.66
N PRO A 168 -5.38 4.59 -3.11
CA PRO A 168 -4.57 5.40 -2.19
C PRO A 168 -5.39 6.30 -1.26
N ILE A 169 -6.51 6.84 -1.75
CA ILE A 169 -7.41 7.73 -0.99
C ILE A 169 -8.19 6.93 0.05
N LEU A 170 -8.70 5.76 -0.34
CA LEU A 170 -9.35 4.83 0.59
C LEU A 170 -8.40 4.40 1.70
N LEU A 171 -7.19 3.97 1.33
CA LEU A 171 -6.19 3.55 2.30
C LEU A 171 -5.84 4.67 3.28
N TRP A 172 -5.69 5.91 2.80
CA TRP A 172 -5.47 7.06 3.68
C TRP A 172 -6.57 7.20 4.75
N ARG A 173 -7.85 7.04 4.37
CA ARG A 173 -8.98 7.10 5.32
C ARG A 173 -8.97 5.94 6.31
N LEU A 174 -8.52 4.77 5.88
CA LEU A 174 -8.50 3.53 6.65
C LEU A 174 -7.24 3.36 7.52
N LEU A 175 -6.23 4.22 7.39
CA LEU A 175 -4.98 4.14 8.18
C LEU A 175 -5.22 4.01 9.70
N LYS A 176 -6.28 4.64 10.22
CA LYS A 176 -6.63 4.55 11.65
C LYS A 176 -6.93 3.13 12.14
N TYR A 177 -7.32 2.21 11.25
CA TYR A 177 -7.68 0.84 11.59
C TYR A 177 -6.52 -0.15 11.41
N VAL A 178 -5.35 0.31 10.98
CA VAL A 178 -4.17 -0.54 10.82
C VAL A 178 -3.74 -1.07 12.19
N ARG A 179 -3.81 -2.39 12.35
CA ARG A 179 -3.48 -3.12 13.57
C ARG A 179 -1.99 -3.46 13.77
N PRO A 180 -1.20 -3.86 12.75
CA PRO A 180 0.22 -4.10 12.95
C PRO A 180 0.94 -2.80 13.34
N SER A 181 2.10 -2.93 13.97
CA SER A 181 3.02 -1.80 14.11
C SER A 181 3.52 -1.35 12.76
N VAL A 182 3.83 -0.06 12.61
CA VAL A 182 4.28 0.52 11.34
C VAL A 182 5.52 1.40 11.53
N LEU A 183 6.59 1.08 10.81
CA LEU A 183 7.69 2.00 10.57
C LEU A 183 7.49 2.67 9.21
N TRP A 184 7.36 3.99 9.20
CA TRP A 184 7.41 4.78 7.98
C TRP A 184 8.85 5.23 7.70
N ILE A 185 9.34 5.03 6.48
CA ILE A 185 10.64 5.52 6.03
C ILE A 185 10.43 6.43 4.82
N TYR A 186 11.03 7.62 4.84
CA TYR A 186 10.93 8.61 3.77
C TYR A 186 12.30 9.11 3.33
N GLY A 187 12.42 9.50 2.07
CA GLY A 187 13.51 10.32 1.57
C GLY A 187 13.24 11.81 1.85
N GLY A 188 14.21 12.53 2.41
CA GLY A 188 14.10 13.94 2.75
C GLY A 188 13.93 14.85 1.54
N LYS A 189 14.46 14.45 0.38
CA LYS A 189 14.29 15.12 -0.92
C LYS A 189 13.13 14.56 -1.74
N SER A 190 12.39 13.59 -1.22
CA SER A 190 11.25 13.00 -1.93
C SER A 190 10.13 14.01 -2.14
N ILE A 191 9.58 14.03 -3.35
CA ILE A 191 8.40 14.83 -3.71
C ILE A 191 7.08 14.14 -3.36
N MET A 192 7.13 12.93 -2.77
CA MET A 192 5.95 12.10 -2.56
C MET A 192 5.13 12.46 -1.33
N ALA A 193 5.78 12.96 -0.29
CA ALA A 193 5.09 13.40 0.92
C ALA A 193 5.81 14.61 1.53
N THR A 194 5.10 15.73 1.58
CA THR A 194 5.55 16.91 2.36
C THR A 194 5.63 16.57 3.85
N PRO A 195 6.37 17.36 4.66
CA PRO A 195 6.40 17.18 6.11
C PRO A 195 5.01 17.06 6.75
N ASP A 196 4.07 17.92 6.35
CA ASP A 196 2.69 17.88 6.84
C ASP A 196 1.96 16.58 6.46
N GLN A 197 2.16 16.11 5.22
CA GLN A 197 1.58 14.86 4.75
C GLN A 197 2.18 13.63 5.44
N ARG A 198 3.44 13.69 5.89
CA ARG A 198 4.07 12.64 6.69
C ARG A 198 3.52 12.66 8.12
N ALA A 199 3.49 13.83 8.75
CA ALA A 199 2.93 14.02 10.09
C ALA A 199 1.47 13.56 10.16
N GLU A 200 0.66 13.87 9.14
CA GLU A 200 -0.73 13.42 9.06
C GLU A 200 -0.85 11.89 8.99
N LYS A 201 0.03 11.20 8.24
CA LYS A 201 0.08 9.73 8.21
C LYS A 201 0.48 9.18 9.58
N LEU A 202 1.55 9.71 10.17
CA LEU A 202 2.06 9.32 11.48
C LEU A 202 0.97 9.41 12.57
N GLN A 203 0.27 10.54 12.64
CA GLN A 203 -0.78 10.78 13.63
C GLN A 203 -2.07 9.99 13.37
N ARG A 204 -2.31 9.58 12.13
CA ARG A 204 -3.51 8.82 11.76
C ARG A 204 -3.35 7.32 11.95
N THR A 205 -2.18 6.75 11.66
CA THR A 205 -2.00 5.29 11.61
C THR A 205 -2.31 4.63 12.95
N GLY A 206 -3.21 3.64 12.93
CA GLY A 206 -3.53 2.77 14.06
C GLY A 206 -4.24 3.42 15.25
N THR A 207 -4.74 4.66 15.13
CA THR A 207 -5.36 5.40 16.25
C THR A 207 -6.85 5.11 16.47
N GLY A 208 -7.49 4.41 15.54
CA GLY A 208 -8.91 4.04 15.62
C GLY A 208 -9.14 2.78 16.45
N VAL A 209 -10.41 2.50 16.75
CA VAL A 209 -10.83 1.25 17.40
C VAL A 209 -10.36 0.05 16.56
N GLY A 210 -9.66 -0.88 17.20
CA GLY A 210 -9.08 -2.06 16.55
C GLY A 210 -7.72 -1.82 15.88
N GLY A 211 -7.24 -0.57 15.84
CA GLY A 211 -5.89 -0.22 15.40
C GLY A 211 -4.81 -0.55 16.44
N SER A 212 -3.56 -0.31 16.08
CA SER A 212 -2.39 -0.64 16.91
C SER A 212 -2.25 0.19 18.19
N GLY A 213 -2.95 1.33 18.30
CA GLY A 213 -2.69 2.37 19.30
C GLY A 213 -1.78 3.50 18.77
N GLY A 214 -1.26 3.35 17.55
CA GLY A 214 -0.59 4.42 16.81
C GLY A 214 0.74 4.90 17.42
N TYR A 215 1.13 6.11 17.04
CA TYR A 215 2.37 6.75 17.48
C TYR A 215 2.45 6.90 19.01
N LYS A 216 1.35 7.28 19.66
CA LYS A 216 1.30 7.51 21.12
C LYS A 216 1.62 6.28 21.96
N ASN A 217 1.33 5.08 21.44
CA ASN A 217 1.62 3.82 22.12
C ASN A 217 2.97 3.21 21.68
N GLY A 218 3.79 3.96 20.93
CA GLY A 218 5.06 3.46 20.40
C GLY A 218 4.89 2.35 19.37
N ARG A 219 3.73 2.29 18.69
CA ARG A 219 3.40 1.27 17.68
C ARG A 219 3.57 1.80 16.26
N VAL A 220 3.79 3.10 16.10
CA VAL A 220 4.11 3.73 14.82
C VAL A 220 5.30 4.64 15.01
N LYS A 221 6.24 4.66 14.05
CA LYS A 221 7.39 5.55 14.03
C LYS A 221 7.64 6.06 12.61
N GLU A 222 8.26 7.24 12.48
CA GLU A 222 8.80 7.71 11.21
C GLU A 222 10.32 7.87 11.25
N ILE A 223 10.95 7.69 10.09
CA ILE A 223 12.36 7.98 9.82
C ILE A 223 12.42 8.75 8.49
N VAL A 224 13.25 9.78 8.44
CA VAL A 224 13.52 10.55 7.23
C VAL A 224 15.02 10.47 6.94
N ILE A 225 15.36 9.98 5.76
CA ILE A 225 16.73 9.87 5.26
C ILE A 225 17.03 11.15 4.48
N PRO A 226 17.85 12.08 5.01
CA PRO A 226 17.87 13.48 4.54
C PRO A 226 18.11 13.64 3.04
N GLU A 227 19.07 12.90 2.49
CA GLU A 227 19.49 13.03 1.09
C GLU A 227 18.71 12.14 0.12
N GLY A 228 17.87 11.23 0.64
CA GLY A 228 17.10 10.28 -0.15
C GLY A 228 15.94 10.93 -0.91
N GLY A 229 15.68 10.42 -2.11
CA GLY A 229 14.51 10.71 -2.94
C GLY A 229 13.42 9.63 -2.81
N HIS A 230 12.58 9.51 -3.84
CA HIS A 230 11.52 8.50 -3.85
C HIS A 230 12.06 7.06 -3.94
N PHE A 231 13.24 6.90 -4.53
CA PHE A 231 13.89 5.63 -4.71
C PHE A 231 14.93 5.36 -3.61
N VAL A 232 14.73 5.92 -2.41
CA VAL A 232 15.67 5.79 -1.29
C VAL A 232 16.08 4.35 -0.94
N PRO A 233 15.25 3.29 -1.10
CA PRO A 233 15.73 1.91 -0.91
C PRO A 233 16.86 1.49 -1.85
N PHE A 234 17.00 2.16 -2.98
CA PHE A 234 18.03 1.92 -3.99
C PHE A 234 19.14 2.97 -3.94
N GLU A 235 18.90 4.15 -3.37
CA GLU A 235 19.86 5.25 -3.27
C GLU A 235 20.70 5.17 -1.99
N ASP A 236 20.08 4.87 -0.85
CA ASP A 236 20.72 4.74 0.47
C ASP A 236 20.28 3.46 1.16
N VAL A 237 20.82 2.34 0.66
CA VAL A 237 20.47 0.99 1.13
C VAL A 237 20.73 0.84 2.64
N ALA A 238 21.86 1.34 3.12
CA ALA A 238 22.23 1.25 4.53
C ALA A 238 21.31 2.12 5.40
N GLY A 239 21.06 3.37 5.00
CA GLY A 239 20.18 4.30 5.71
C GLY A 239 18.72 3.82 5.79
N VAL A 240 18.27 2.97 4.87
CA VAL A 240 16.96 2.29 4.97
C VAL A 240 17.05 1.01 5.81
N ALA A 241 18.05 0.16 5.56
CA ALA A 241 18.15 -1.17 6.16
C ALA A 241 18.41 -1.12 7.67
N GLU A 242 19.25 -0.19 8.13
CA GLU A 242 19.59 -0.04 9.54
C GLU A 242 18.37 0.26 10.43
N PRO A 243 17.59 1.34 10.21
CA PRO A 243 16.40 1.61 11.00
C PRO A 243 15.31 0.55 10.83
N ALA A 244 15.19 -0.07 9.65
CA ALA A 244 14.28 -1.19 9.44
C ALA A 244 14.65 -2.39 10.31
N SER A 245 15.94 -2.75 10.37
CA SER A 245 16.42 -3.89 11.15
C SER A 245 16.25 -3.69 12.65
N GLU A 246 16.55 -2.49 13.16
CA GLU A 246 16.35 -2.14 14.57
C GLU A 246 14.86 -2.17 14.95
N TRP A 247 13.99 -1.67 14.07
CA TRP A 247 12.54 -1.77 14.28
C TRP A 247 12.04 -3.21 14.30
N ILE A 248 12.51 -4.05 13.38
CA ILE A 248 12.15 -5.47 13.31
C ILE A 248 12.59 -6.19 14.57
N LYS A 249 13.81 -5.94 15.05
CA LYS A 249 14.33 -6.50 16.30
C LYS A 249 13.44 -6.16 17.49
N HIS A 250 13.02 -4.89 17.61
CA HIS A 250 12.10 -4.43 18.65
C HIS A 250 10.74 -5.13 18.57
N GLU A 251 10.16 -5.23 17.37
CA GLU A 251 8.84 -5.84 17.18
C GLU A 251 8.85 -7.36 17.33
N ILE A 252 9.95 -8.04 17.05
CA ILE A 252 10.14 -9.46 17.36
C ILE A 252 10.15 -9.68 18.88
N ALA A 253 10.88 -8.84 19.63
CA ALA A 253 10.92 -8.94 21.09
C ALA A 253 9.52 -8.74 21.69
N ARG A 254 8.82 -7.69 21.26
CA ARG A 254 7.44 -7.43 21.68
C ARG A 254 6.50 -8.59 21.34
N TRP A 255 6.60 -9.13 20.12
CA TRP A 255 5.77 -10.27 19.72
C TRP A 255 5.99 -11.49 20.62
N LYS A 256 7.23 -11.78 21.01
CA LYS A 256 7.52 -12.88 21.96
C LYS A 256 6.85 -12.63 23.30
N GLU A 257 6.96 -11.43 23.87
CA GLU A 257 6.29 -11.08 25.12
C GLU A 257 4.77 -11.22 25.03
N GLU A 258 4.18 -10.83 23.89
CA GLU A 258 2.75 -10.96 23.64
C GLU A 258 2.32 -12.42 23.53
N GLU A 259 3.06 -13.26 22.80
CA GLU A 259 2.79 -14.70 22.69
C GLU A 259 3.00 -15.41 24.03
N ASP A 260 4.04 -15.10 24.79
CA ASP A 260 4.27 -15.68 26.12
C ASP A 260 3.11 -15.35 27.07
N ARG A 261 2.60 -14.11 27.03
CA ARG A 261 1.42 -13.71 27.82
C ARG A 261 0.16 -14.44 27.37
N ILE A 262 -0.06 -14.57 26.07
CA ILE A 262 -1.21 -15.30 25.52
C ILE A 262 -1.11 -16.78 25.92
N GLN A 263 0.06 -17.39 25.75
CA GLN A 263 0.30 -18.78 26.04
C GLN A 263 0.16 -19.05 27.53
N LYS A 264 0.70 -18.20 28.41
CA LYS A 264 0.52 -18.34 29.86
C LYS A 264 -0.96 -18.29 30.23
N GLY A 265 -1.68 -17.26 29.81
CA GLY A 265 -3.11 -17.14 30.09
C GLY A 265 -3.94 -18.27 29.48
N TRP A 266 -3.58 -18.75 28.30
CA TRP A 266 -4.29 -19.85 27.62
C TRP A 266 -3.95 -21.22 28.23
N LEU A 267 -2.69 -21.46 28.63
CA LEU A 267 -2.24 -22.71 29.23
C LEU A 267 -2.77 -22.89 30.66
N GLU A 268 -3.00 -21.80 31.37
CA GLU A 268 -3.64 -21.80 32.69
C GLU A 268 -5.12 -22.23 32.64
N LEU A 269 -5.78 -22.09 31.49
CA LEU A 269 -7.15 -22.57 31.30
C LEU A 269 -7.21 -24.10 31.16
N THR A 270 -8.23 -24.71 31.76
CA THR A 270 -8.59 -26.13 31.54
C THR A 270 -9.06 -26.37 30.10
N ALA A 271 -9.04 -27.63 29.65
CA ALA A 271 -9.54 -28.00 28.32
C ALA A 271 -11.00 -27.58 28.09
N LYS A 272 -11.84 -27.61 29.14
CA LYS A 272 -13.24 -27.17 29.08
C LYS A 272 -13.33 -25.66 28.90
N GLU A 273 -12.54 -24.88 29.64
CA GLU A 273 -12.52 -23.42 29.50
C GLU A 273 -12.02 -22.97 28.13
N ARG A 274 -11.00 -23.64 27.58
CA ARG A 274 -10.49 -23.37 26.22
C ARG A 274 -11.51 -23.66 25.11
N SER A 275 -12.47 -24.55 25.37
CA SER A 275 -13.48 -24.99 24.40
C SER A 275 -14.88 -24.44 24.68
N SER A 276 -15.03 -23.58 25.70
CA SER A 276 -16.31 -23.00 26.11
C SER A 276 -16.27 -21.47 26.07
N ILE A 277 -17.44 -20.84 25.91
CA ILE A 277 -17.55 -19.38 26.05
C ILE A 277 -17.57 -18.99 27.54
N PRO A 278 -17.00 -17.83 27.93
CA PRO A 278 -17.09 -17.32 29.30
C PRO A 278 -18.54 -17.13 29.76
N ASN A 279 -18.82 -17.43 31.03
CA ASN A 279 -20.16 -17.28 31.63
C ASN A 279 -20.73 -15.85 31.53
N GLU A 280 -19.85 -14.87 31.39
CA GLU A 280 -20.18 -13.45 31.20
C GLU A 280 -20.99 -13.19 29.92
N TRP A 281 -20.90 -14.05 28.91
CA TRP A 281 -21.65 -13.91 27.67
C TRP A 281 -23.15 -13.84 27.91
N LEU A 282 -23.71 -14.75 28.72
CA LEU A 282 -25.14 -14.76 29.01
C LEU A 282 -25.56 -13.46 29.72
N ALA A 283 -24.80 -13.04 30.73
CA ALA A 283 -25.07 -11.81 31.47
C ALA A 283 -25.01 -10.55 30.58
N GLN A 284 -24.09 -10.49 29.62
CA GLN A 284 -24.00 -9.38 28.66
C GLN A 284 -25.15 -9.42 27.64
N MET A 285 -25.53 -10.60 27.17
CA MET A 285 -26.68 -10.79 26.27
C MET A 285 -27.99 -10.39 26.96
N ASP A 286 -28.19 -10.77 28.22
CA ASP A 286 -29.36 -10.38 29.00
C ASP A 286 -29.43 -8.85 29.17
N LYS A 287 -28.30 -8.19 29.48
CA LYS A 287 -28.23 -6.73 29.55
C LYS A 287 -28.57 -6.07 28.21
N TYR A 288 -28.11 -6.62 27.09
CA TYR A 288 -28.40 -6.09 25.75
C TYR A 288 -29.91 -6.14 25.47
N PHE A 289 -30.56 -7.28 25.73
CA PHE A 289 -32.01 -7.42 25.50
C PHE A 289 -32.87 -6.64 26.51
N MET A 290 -32.43 -6.47 27.76
CA MET A 290 -33.11 -5.63 28.74
C MET A 290 -33.09 -4.14 28.34
N LYS A 291 -31.98 -3.63 27.77
CA LYS A 291 -31.93 -2.27 27.19
C LYS A 291 -32.91 -2.09 26.02
N GLY A 292 -33.07 -3.12 25.18
CA GLY A 292 -34.06 -3.11 24.09
C GLY A 292 -35.51 -3.11 24.56
N LYS A 293 -35.80 -3.70 25.74
CA LYS A 293 -37.13 -3.65 26.37
C LYS A 293 -37.44 -2.29 26.98
N ALA A 294 -36.47 -1.65 27.65
CA ALA A 294 -36.63 -0.30 28.20
C ALA A 294 -36.87 0.77 27.11
N GLY A 295 -36.31 0.59 25.91
CA GLY A 295 -36.57 1.46 24.75
C GLY A 295 -37.94 1.25 24.09
N LYS A 296 -38.60 0.10 24.31
CA LYS A 296 -39.94 -0.20 23.77
C LYS A 296 -41.09 0.17 24.72
N THR A 297 -40.80 0.66 25.94
CA THR A 297 -41.82 1.09 26.91
C THR A 297 -42.14 2.59 26.84
N LYS A 298 -41.79 3.29 25.75
CA LYS A 298 -42.31 4.63 25.44
C LYS A 298 -42.94 4.62 24.05
N VAL A 299 -44.20 4.20 23.98
CA VAL A 299 -45.34 4.84 23.29
C VAL A 299 -46.47 3.80 23.33
N ARG A 300 -47.19 3.77 24.45
CA ARG A 300 -48.60 3.41 24.45
C ARG A 300 -49.28 4.28 25.49
N ALA A 301 -49.29 5.59 25.22
CA ALA A 301 -50.26 6.46 25.84
C ALA A 301 -51.61 6.12 25.19
N LYS A 302 -52.48 5.47 25.97
CA LYS A 302 -53.92 5.49 25.73
C LYS A 302 -54.42 6.85 26.23
N LEU A 303 -54.84 7.70 25.31
CA LEU A 303 -56.13 8.41 25.23
C LEU A 303 -56.02 9.42 24.09
#